data_AF-E7RN63-F1
#
_entry.id   AF-E7RN63-F1
#
_cell.length_a   1.000
_cell.length_b   1.000
_cell.length_c   1.000
_cell.angle_alpha   90.00
_cell.angle_beta   90.00
_cell.angle_gamma   90.00
#
_symmetry.space_group_name_H-M   'P 1'
#
loop_
_entity.id
_entity.type
_entity.pdbx_description
1 polymer ?
#
loop_
_entity_poly.entity_id
_entity_poly.type
_entity_poly.pdbx_seq_one_letter_code
_entity_poly.pdbx_strand_id
1 'polypeptide(L)'
;MAYIDVYNLTYDKIVTVEDRKWSITKRYKTSIDENVMLLDIPLAIIRKYYDIGRKGGKVFPMMSNQRINSYLKEIADLCGIKKNLTFHMAKHSLIHKLLYFN
;
A
#
# COMPACT_ATOMS: atom_id res chain seq x y z
N MET A 1 0.47 0.88 -8.94
CA MET A 1 0.65 1.46 -7.59
C MET A 1 1.79 2.47 -7.46
N ALA A 2 1.45 3.75 -7.54
CA ALA A 2 2.20 4.88 -7.03
C ALA A 2 1.71 5.23 -5.61
N TYR A 3 2.40 6.12 -4.89
CA TYR A 3 1.96 6.64 -3.59
C TYR A 3 0.49 7.07 -3.61
N ILE A 4 0.06 7.73 -4.69
CA ILE A 4 -1.30 8.26 -4.84
C ILE A 4 -2.36 7.16 -4.85
N ASP A 5 -2.04 5.95 -5.34
CA ASP A 5 -2.98 4.84 -5.39
C ASP A 5 -3.24 4.30 -3.97
N VAL A 6 -2.20 4.20 -3.14
CA VAL A 6 -2.31 3.78 -1.73
C VAL A 6 -2.95 4.88 -0.88
N TYR A 7 -2.57 6.14 -1.11
CA TYR A 7 -3.17 7.31 -0.48
C TYR A 7 -4.68 7.44 -0.78
N ASN A 8 -5.09 7.02 -1.97
CA ASN A 8 -6.49 7.04 -2.40
C ASN A 8 -7.24 5.71 -2.19
N LEU A 9 -6.62 4.73 -1.52
CA LEU A 9 -7.26 3.48 -1.20
C LEU A 9 -8.27 3.67 -0.07
N THR A 10 -9.51 3.30 -0.35
CA THR A 10 -10.66 3.40 0.53
C THR A 10 -11.31 2.02 0.65
N TYR A 11 -12.05 1.77 1.73
CA TYR A 11 -12.60 0.44 1.99
C TYR A 11 -13.63 -0.01 0.94
N ASP A 12 -14.34 0.93 0.30
CA ASP A 12 -15.27 0.67 -0.81
C ASP A 12 -14.58 0.08 -2.05
N LYS A 13 -13.27 0.32 -2.20
CA LYS A 13 -12.44 -0.26 -3.28
C LYS A 13 -11.94 -1.66 -2.97
N ILE A 14 -12.30 -2.21 -1.80
CA ILE A 14 -11.99 -3.58 -1.42
C ILE A 14 -13.28 -4.40 -1.55
N VAL A 15 -13.34 -5.24 -2.56
CA VAL A 15 -14.49 -6.13 -2.81
C VAL A 15 -14.15 -7.56 -2.44
N THR A 16 -15.17 -8.35 -2.12
CA THR A 16 -15.01 -9.79 -1.91
C THR A 16 -15.63 -10.52 -3.10
N VAL A 17 -14.86 -11.38 -3.75
CA VAL A 17 -15.27 -12.20 -4.89
C VAL A 17 -14.80 -13.62 -4.61
N GLU A 18 -15.73 -14.58 -4.58
CA GLU A 18 -15.44 -16.00 -4.28
C GLU A 18 -14.60 -16.17 -3.00
N ASP A 19 -15.04 -15.54 -1.90
CA ASP A 19 -14.39 -15.51 -0.59
C ASP A 19 -12.97 -14.90 -0.55
N ARG A 20 -12.48 -14.37 -1.68
CA ARG A 20 -11.20 -13.66 -1.77
C ARG A 20 -11.42 -12.17 -1.81
N LYS A 21 -10.55 -11.42 -1.14
CA LYS A 21 -10.59 -9.96 -1.16
C LYS A 21 -9.72 -9.41 -2.27
N TRP A 22 -10.27 -8.44 -3.00
CA TRP A 22 -9.63 -7.79 -4.12
C TRP A 22 -9.64 -6.28 -3.90
N SER A 23 -8.50 -5.64 -4.16
CA SER A 23 -8.42 -4.20 -4.28
C SER A 23 -8.63 -3.83 -5.74
N ILE A 24 -9.75 -3.18 -6.03
CA ILE A 24 -10.09 -2.65 -7.35
C ILE A 24 -9.75 -1.17 -7.34
N THR A 25 -8.68 -0.81 -8.04
CA THR A 25 -8.25 0.60 -8.13
C THR A 25 -8.08 1.01 -9.57
N LYS A 26 -8.70 2.11 -9.96
CA LYS A 26 -8.40 2.76 -11.23
C LYS A 26 -7.12 3.58 -11.06
N ARG A 27 -6.05 3.23 -11.78
CA ARG A 27 -4.79 3.98 -11.67
C ARG A 27 -5.02 5.44 -12.06
N TYR A 28 -4.60 6.33 -11.18
CA TYR A 28 -4.70 7.77 -11.42
C TYR A 28 -3.86 8.21 -12.64
N LYS A 29 -2.70 7.58 -12.86
CA LYS A 29 -1.73 8.00 -13.89
C LYS A 29 -2.07 7.51 -15.31
N THR A 30 -2.76 6.38 -15.45
CA THR A 30 -2.94 5.73 -16.76
C THR A 30 -4.39 5.40 -17.08
N SER A 31 -5.33 5.65 -16.17
CA SER A 31 -6.76 5.31 -16.30
C SER A 31 -7.06 3.83 -16.56
N ILE A 32 -6.07 2.96 -16.36
CA ILE A 32 -6.20 1.50 -16.46
C ILE A 32 -6.63 0.96 -15.10
N ASP A 33 -7.58 0.04 -15.10
CA ASP A 33 -8.02 -0.66 -13.90
C ASP A 33 -6.94 -1.66 -13.46
N GLU A 34 -6.51 -1.55 -12.21
CA GLU A 34 -5.55 -2.43 -11.57
C GLU A 34 -6.29 -3.19 -10.46
N ASN A 35 -6.59 -4.46 -10.74
CA ASN A 35 -7.24 -5.38 -9.81
C ASN A 35 -6.18 -6.25 -9.14
N VAL A 36 -6.05 -6.15 -7.83
CA VAL A 36 -5.02 -6.86 -7.07
C VAL A 36 -5.68 -7.71 -6.00
N MET A 37 -5.41 -9.02 -6.02
CA MET A 37 -5.85 -9.92 -4.95
C MET A 37 -5.09 -9.60 -3.66
N LEU A 38 -5.80 -9.47 -2.55
CA LEU A 38 -5.24 -9.24 -1.23
C LEU A 38 -5.05 -10.57 -0.53
N LEU A 39 -3.80 -11.01 -0.42
CA LEU A 39 -3.40 -12.18 0.35
C LEU A 39 -3.38 -11.89 1.86
N ASP A 40 -3.11 -12.90 2.67
CA ASP A 40 -3.22 -12.84 4.13
C ASP A 40 -2.36 -11.73 4.77
N ILE A 41 -1.14 -11.53 4.29
CA ILE A 41 -0.24 -10.49 4.81
C ILE A 41 -0.81 -9.08 4.55
N PRO A 42 -1.15 -8.69 3.31
CA PRO A 42 -1.87 -7.45 3.04
C PRO A 42 -3.14 -7.29 3.88
N LEU A 43 -3.93 -8.35 4.03
CA LEU A 43 -5.17 -8.31 4.82
C LEU A 43 -4.92 -8.10 6.31
N ALA A 44 -3.88 -8.71 6.87
CA ALA A 44 -3.48 -8.50 8.26
C ALA A 44 -3.05 -7.04 8.51
N ILE A 45 -2.30 -6.45 7.56
CA ILE A 45 -1.91 -5.03 7.63
C ILE A 45 -3.16 -4.14 7.58
N ILE A 46 -4.08 -4.39 6.63
CA ILE A 46 -5.33 -3.63 6.53
C ILE A 46 -6.15 -3.72 7.83
N ARG A 47 -6.30 -4.92 8.39
CA ARG A 47 -6.99 -5.15 9.66
C ARG A 47 -6.35 -4.37 10.81
N LYS A 48 -5.02 -4.34 10.90
CA LYS A 48 -4.28 -3.59 11.93
C LYS A 48 -4.61 -2.09 11.92
N TYR A 49 -4.86 -1.50 10.75
CA TYR A 49 -5.16 -0.07 10.61
C TYR A 49 -6.67 0.22 10.55
N TYR A 50 -7.54 -0.78 10.73
CA TYR A 50 -8.98 -0.65 10.51
C TYR A 50 -9.64 0.46 11.33
N ASP A 51 -9.37 0.50 12.64
CA ASP A 51 -9.98 1.49 13.54
C ASP A 51 -9.33 2.87 13.45
N ILE A 52 -8.07 2.95 12.99
CA ILE A 52 -7.29 4.19 12.90
C ILE A 52 -7.64 4.95 11.61
N GLY A 53 -7.82 4.24 10.49
CA GLY A 53 -8.09 4.81 9.17
C GLY A 53 -9.56 5.17 8.91
N ARG A 54 -10.49 4.80 9.81
CA ARG A 54 -11.93 4.88 9.56
C ARG A 54 -12.44 6.32 9.34
N LYS A 55 -11.78 7.31 9.93
CA LYS A 55 -12.10 8.74 9.71
C LYS A 55 -11.81 9.11 8.25
N GLY A 56 -12.86 9.18 7.43
CA GLY A 56 -12.78 9.53 6.00
C GLY A 56 -12.78 8.35 5.02
N GLY A 57 -13.07 7.12 5.50
CA GLY A 57 -13.24 5.94 4.63
C GLY A 57 -11.94 5.37 4.03
N LYS A 58 -10.78 5.90 4.45
CA LYS A 58 -9.46 5.49 3.96
C LYS A 58 -8.98 4.21 4.62
N VAL A 59 -8.26 3.39 3.86
CA VAL A 59 -7.67 2.16 4.40
C VAL A 59 -6.48 2.45 5.32
N PHE A 60 -5.68 3.47 4.96
CA PHE A 60 -4.48 3.84 5.71
C PHE A 60 -4.51 5.32 6.12
N PRO A 61 -4.10 5.65 7.35
CA PRO A 61 -3.87 7.03 7.78
C PRO A 61 -2.55 7.55 7.17
N MET A 62 -2.60 7.96 5.91
CA MET A 62 -1.40 8.30 5.14
C MET A 62 -0.94 9.74 5.40
N MET A 63 0.36 9.92 5.60
CA MET A 63 1.05 11.22 5.59
C MET A 63 1.52 11.57 4.19
N SER A 64 1.94 12.83 3.96
CA SER A 64 2.47 13.27 2.67
C SER A 64 3.64 12.38 2.19
N ASN A 65 3.76 12.23 0.87
CA ASN A 65 4.82 11.42 0.25
C ASN A 65 6.23 11.87 0.69
N GLN A 66 6.44 13.19 0.84
CA GLN A 66 7.71 13.73 1.35
C GLN A 66 8.01 13.22 2.76
N ARG A 67 7.03 13.29 3.68
CA ARG A 67 7.20 12.85 5.06
C ARG A 67 7.43 11.35 5.17
N ILE A 68 6.72 10.54 4.37
CA ILE A 68 6.97 9.09 4.30
C ILE A 68 8.39 8.80 3.80
N ASN A 69 8.86 9.49 2.77
CA ASN A 69 10.23 9.29 2.28
C ASN A 69 11.29 9.70 3.31
N SER A 70 11.03 10.73 4.15
CA SER A 70 11.92 11.07 5.26
C SER A 70 11.99 9.95 6.30
N TYR A 71 10.86 9.36 6.69
CA TYR A 71 10.87 8.22 7.62
C TYR A 71 11.54 6.99 7.01
N LEU A 72 11.37 6.73 5.71
CA LEU A 72 12.07 5.63 5.04
C LEU A 72 13.59 5.81 5.05
N LYS A 73 14.09 7.05 4.96
CA LYS A 73 15.53 7.35 5.12
C LYS A 73 15.99 7.10 6.54
N GLU A 74 15.26 7.59 7.54
CA GLU A 74 15.59 7.35 8.95
C GLU A 74 15.64 5.86 9.29
N ILE A 75 14.67 5.07 8.80
CA ILE A 75 14.68 3.61 8.94
C ILE A 75 15.88 2.99 8.20
N ALA A 76 16.20 3.46 7.00
CA ALA A 76 17.38 2.99 6.26
C ALA A 76 18.67 3.22 7.07
N ASP A 77 18.82 4.41 7.65
CA ASP A 77 19.97 4.80 8.45
C ASP A 77 20.09 3.93 9.72
N LEU A 78 18.98 3.73 10.44
CA LEU A 78 18.92 2.85 11.62
C LEU A 78 19.25 1.38 11.30
N CYS A 79 18.89 0.91 10.10
CA CYS A 79 19.17 -0.45 9.65
C CYS A 79 20.53 -0.59 8.92
N GLY A 80 21.31 0.49 8.78
CA GLY A 80 22.58 0.48 8.03
C GLY A 80 22.43 0.24 6.52
N ILE A 81 21.25 0.52 5.96
CA ILE A 81 20.95 0.36 4.52
C ILE A 81 21.52 1.56 3.76
N LYS A 82 22.59 1.34 3.01
CA LYS A 82 23.29 2.39 2.23
C LYS A 82 22.51 2.90 1.00
N LYS A 83 21.39 2.28 0.65
CA LYS A 83 20.58 2.67 -0.51
C LYS A 83 19.51 3.66 -0.07
N ASN A 84 19.29 4.70 -0.87
CA ASN A 84 18.20 5.64 -0.66
C ASN A 84 16.85 4.93 -0.78
N LEU A 85 16.19 4.63 0.35
CA LEU A 85 14.85 4.06 0.34
C LEU A 85 13.82 5.15 -0.02
N THR A 86 13.08 4.88 -1.08
CA THR A 86 11.92 5.70 -1.48
C THR A 86 10.68 4.84 -1.51
N PHE A 87 9.50 5.45 -1.45
CA PHE A 87 8.22 4.74 -1.55
C PHE A 87 8.16 3.84 -2.79
N HIS A 88 8.70 4.31 -3.91
CA HIS A 88 8.75 3.55 -5.16
C HIS A 88 9.62 2.28 -5.02
N MET A 89 10.75 2.36 -4.34
CA MET A 89 11.66 1.23 -4.13
C MET A 89 11.12 0.20 -3.12
N ALA A 90 10.46 0.68 -2.05
CA ALA A 90 9.81 -0.18 -1.07
C ALA A 90 8.73 -1.07 -1.72
N LYS A 91 7.97 -0.51 -2.67
CA LYS A 91 6.99 -1.29 -3.45
C LYS A 91 7.62 -2.43 -4.26
N HIS A 92 8.73 -2.17 -4.96
CA HIS A 92 9.40 -3.20 -5.77
C HIS A 92 9.98 -4.33 -4.91
N SER A 93 10.38 -4.03 -3.68
CA SER A 93 10.98 -5.02 -2.79
C SER A 93 9.93 -5.80 -1.98
N LEU A 94 8.84 -5.15 -1.56
CA LEU A 94 7.86 -5.70 -0.62
C LEU A 94 6.56 -6.16 -1.31
N ILE A 95 5.96 -5.33 -2.15
CA ILE A 95 4.62 -5.60 -2.73
C ILE A 95 4.72 -6.52 -3.96
N HIS A 96 5.73 -6.34 -4.81
CA HIS A 96 5.97 -7.25 -5.95
C HIS A 96 6.25 -8.68 -5.49
N LYS A 97 7.04 -8.84 -4.41
CA LYS A 97 7.40 -10.15 -3.86
C LYS A 97 6.21 -10.84 -3.18
N LEU A 98 5.34 -10.07 -2.51
CA LEU A 98 4.17 -10.59 -1.81
C LEU A 98 2.97 -10.90 -2.73
N LEU A 99 2.89 -10.30 -3.92
CA LEU A 99 1.75 -10.51 -4.84
C LEU A 99 2.04 -11.49 -5.99
N TYR A 100 3.30 -11.71 -6.35
CA TYR A 100 3.69 -12.51 -7.53
C TYR A 100 4.52 -13.76 -7.20
N PHE A 101 4.86 -14.00 -5.93
CA PHE A 101 5.52 -15.23 -5.49
C PHE A 101 4.72 -15.89 -4.36
N ASN A 102 3.76 -16.73 -4.75
CA ASN A 102 3.50 -18.04 -4.16
C ASN A 102 3.31 -19.02 -5.31
#